data_AF-A0A396YUP3-F1
#
_entry.id   AF-A0A396YUP3-F1
#
_cell.length_a   1.000
_cell.length_b   1.000
_cell.length_c   1.000
_cell.angle_alpha   90.00
_cell.angle_beta   90.00
_cell.angle_gamma   90.00
#
_symmetry.space_group_name_H-M   'P 1'
#
loop_
_entity.id
_entity.type
_entity.pdbx_description
1 polymer ?
#
loop_
_entity_poly.entity_id
_entity_poly.type
_entity_poly.pdbx_seq_one_letter_code
_entity_poly.pdbx_strand_id
1 'polypeptide(L)'
;MKLETWLQKLDSPLKGLLILTFLYGLVTLALWSRYEWNPSSMVNFGEEFIKKNEAESPSGVVAFKGKEGDLGAGYDGQIFYYYSRSISNLSFEWPIGFDATYRAPRIGYPLLLSVWGIFGKWGNIAGMYILSLSLLYLSYLALRVLLKEKSHWAILYLISPFTLASYSVLVSDTIMVSLIVLAIYFYQKESYIPFYILSGLALVTKEPALFYLFSLGLAALSKKDIKKMLIVGSTLLVPVLWQVYLKYTLPNWTPTRLAVFMIPFEGIFKYLLELAGSFTSGGGLKQIVRSFSKFPLVLQFLTMFLIPLTGSWKKGTFYKIGFSLVILMIAIANHYHFWSEYINTIRLFTFAIPFYLFIKAEDEKIIDRPFLILFFINLVLILARLTVLYKVQDYVIR
;
A
#
# COMPACT_ATOMS: atom_id res chain seq x y z
N MET A 1 -6.57 28.26 -5.74
CA MET A 1 -7.36 29.09 -4.82
C MET A 1 -8.55 28.32 -4.21
N LYS A 2 -9.57 27.88 -4.97
CA LYS A 2 -10.76 27.20 -4.37
C LYS A 2 -10.46 25.90 -3.58
N LEU A 3 -9.57 25.03 -4.07
CA LEU A 3 -9.24 23.76 -3.39
C LEU A 3 -8.50 23.98 -2.07
N GLU A 4 -7.45 24.82 -2.07
CA GLU A 4 -6.62 25.07 -0.90
C GLU A 4 -7.43 25.65 0.27
N THR A 5 -8.31 26.63 0.00
CA THR A 5 -9.22 27.18 1.00
C THR A 5 -10.17 26.13 1.58
N TRP A 6 -10.60 25.16 0.77
CA TRP A 6 -11.44 24.05 1.26
C TRP A 6 -10.65 23.11 2.17
N LEU A 7 -9.41 22.75 1.80
CA LEU A 7 -8.54 21.90 2.62
C LEU A 7 -8.19 22.57 3.95
N GLN A 8 -7.94 23.87 3.97
CA GLN A 8 -7.68 24.64 5.20
C GLN A 8 -8.86 24.56 6.19
N LYS A 9 -10.11 24.55 5.70
CA LYS A 9 -11.29 24.36 6.57
C LYS A 9 -11.31 22.98 7.23
N LEU A 10 -10.62 22.00 6.67
CA LEU A 10 -10.52 20.64 7.21
C LEU A 10 -9.28 20.42 8.09
N ASP A 11 -8.42 21.43 8.23
CA ASP A 11 -7.14 21.29 8.93
C ASP A 11 -7.28 21.27 10.45
N SER A 12 -7.72 20.14 11.00
CA SER A 12 -7.67 19.86 12.42
C SER A 12 -7.55 18.35 12.68
N PRO A 13 -6.92 17.91 13.78
CA PRO A 13 -6.85 16.50 14.15
C PRO A 13 -8.23 15.84 14.21
N LEU A 14 -9.21 16.53 14.83
CA LEU A 14 -10.57 16.02 15.01
C LEU A 14 -11.29 15.84 13.67
N LYS A 15 -11.23 16.84 12.77
CA LYS A 15 -11.83 16.72 11.43
C LYS A 15 -11.16 15.61 10.62
N GLY A 16 -9.84 15.45 10.73
CA GLY A 16 -9.12 14.32 10.14
C GLY A 16 -9.64 12.96 10.66
N LEU A 17 -9.87 12.84 11.97
CA LEU A 17 -10.42 11.63 12.57
C LEU A 17 -11.85 11.34 12.09
N LEU A 18 -12.69 12.37 11.99
CA LEU A 18 -14.05 12.24 11.47
C LEU A 18 -14.03 11.79 10.00
N ILE A 19 -13.13 12.35 9.18
CA ILE A 19 -12.97 11.95 7.77
C ILE A 19 -12.50 10.50 7.67
N LEU A 20 -11.51 10.09 8.47
CA LEU A 20 -11.05 8.71 8.53
C LEU A 20 -12.20 7.78 8.90
N THR A 21 -12.88 8.07 10.01
CA THR A 21 -13.98 7.23 10.54
C THR A 21 -15.11 7.12 9.53
N PHE A 22 -15.52 8.23 8.93
CA PHE A 22 -16.60 8.25 7.95
C PHE A 22 -16.22 7.50 6.67
N LEU A 23 -15.07 7.83 6.07
CA LEU A 23 -14.67 7.28 4.77
C LEU A 23 -14.34 5.79 4.85
N TYR A 24 -13.51 5.41 5.81
CA TYR A 24 -13.07 4.02 5.97
C TYR A 24 -14.17 3.18 6.61
N GLY A 25 -14.96 3.75 7.53
CA GLY A 25 -16.16 3.11 8.07
C GLY A 25 -17.21 2.84 7.00
N LEU A 26 -17.48 3.79 6.10
CA LEU A 26 -18.39 3.59 4.97
C LEU A 26 -17.94 2.42 4.08
N VAL A 27 -16.65 2.37 3.72
CA VAL A 27 -16.10 1.28 2.91
C VAL A 27 -16.17 -0.06 3.66
N THR A 28 -15.81 -0.09 4.94
CA THR A 28 -15.90 -1.29 5.77
C THR A 28 -17.33 -1.81 5.84
N LEU A 29 -18.30 -0.96 6.19
CA LEU A 29 -19.70 -1.35 6.29
C LEU A 29 -20.24 -1.82 4.94
N ALA A 30 -19.92 -1.12 3.84
CA ALA A 30 -20.37 -1.50 2.51
C ALA A 30 -19.81 -2.84 2.03
N LEU A 31 -18.58 -3.19 2.43
CA LEU A 31 -17.99 -4.49 2.11
C LEU A 31 -18.52 -5.60 3.02
N TRP A 32 -18.58 -5.36 4.33
CA TRP A 32 -19.11 -6.33 5.30
C TRP A 32 -20.57 -6.69 5.01
N SER A 33 -21.41 -5.71 4.68
CA SER A 33 -22.84 -5.94 4.41
C SER A 33 -23.09 -6.87 3.21
N ARG A 34 -22.09 -7.09 2.35
CA ARG A 34 -22.17 -7.98 1.17
C ARG A 34 -21.80 -9.43 1.47
N TYR A 35 -21.22 -9.67 2.64
CA TYR A 35 -20.71 -10.96 3.09
C TYR A 35 -21.18 -11.22 4.53
N GLU A 36 -22.48 -11.11 4.77
CA GLU A 36 -23.12 -11.44 6.06
C GLU A 36 -22.52 -10.70 7.27
N TRP A 37 -22.12 -9.44 7.08
CA TRP A 37 -21.48 -8.60 8.10
C TRP A 37 -20.16 -9.18 8.63
N ASN A 38 -19.50 -10.03 7.85
CA ASN A 38 -18.33 -10.77 8.29
C ASN A 38 -17.02 -9.99 8.06
N PRO A 39 -16.23 -9.72 9.11
CA PRO A 39 -15.00 -8.94 8.99
C PRO A 39 -13.88 -9.64 8.20
N SER A 40 -13.94 -10.96 8.04
CA SER A 40 -12.94 -11.69 7.24
C SER A 40 -13.03 -11.40 5.74
N SER A 41 -14.15 -10.84 5.25
CA SER A 41 -14.38 -10.53 3.84
C SER A 41 -13.30 -9.63 3.22
N MET A 42 -12.73 -8.70 4.00
CA MET A 42 -11.66 -7.82 3.52
C MET A 42 -10.25 -8.41 3.70
N VAL A 43 -10.08 -9.48 4.49
CA VAL A 43 -8.84 -10.28 4.49
C VAL A 43 -8.74 -11.06 3.18
N ASN A 44 -9.91 -11.44 2.64
CA ASN A 44 -10.08 -12.08 1.35
C ASN A 44 -9.35 -13.43 1.28
N PHE A 45 -9.83 -14.37 2.08
CA PHE A 45 -9.30 -15.73 2.15
C PHE A 45 -9.75 -16.55 0.94
N GLY A 46 -8.81 -17.18 0.25
CA GLY A 46 -9.14 -18.16 -0.79
C GLY A 46 -9.50 -19.51 -0.16
N GLU A 47 -10.54 -20.16 -0.66
CA GLU A 47 -11.00 -21.45 -0.13
C GLU A 47 -9.88 -22.51 -0.12
N GLU A 48 -9.05 -22.56 -1.16
CA GLU A 48 -7.93 -23.51 -1.24
C GLU A 48 -6.87 -23.26 -0.16
N PHE A 49 -6.61 -22.00 0.18
CA PHE A 49 -5.66 -21.64 1.22
C PHE A 49 -6.20 -21.94 2.61
N ILE A 50 -7.51 -21.79 2.83
CA ILE A 50 -8.18 -22.24 4.05
C ILE A 50 -8.02 -23.76 4.22
N LYS A 51 -8.32 -24.55 3.18
CA LYS A 51 -8.17 -26.02 3.24
C LYS A 51 -6.75 -26.46 3.59
N LYS A 52 -5.73 -25.74 3.09
CA LYS A 52 -4.32 -26.03 3.38
C LYS A 52 -3.86 -25.57 4.77
N ASN A 53 -4.60 -24.67 5.43
CA ASN A 53 -4.20 -24.04 6.69
C ASN A 53 -5.36 -24.04 7.72
N GLU A 54 -6.21 -25.07 7.69
CA GLU A 54 -7.48 -25.14 8.42
C GLU A 54 -7.31 -24.94 9.94
N ALA A 55 -6.23 -25.47 10.50
CA ALA A 55 -5.87 -25.31 11.90
C ALA A 55 -5.70 -23.83 12.31
N GLU A 56 -5.31 -22.94 11.39
CA GLU A 56 -5.10 -21.51 11.65
C GLU A 56 -6.24 -20.62 11.12
N SER A 57 -7.13 -21.16 10.29
CA SER A 57 -8.30 -20.44 9.78
C SER A 57 -9.36 -20.26 10.89
N PRO A 58 -9.96 -19.06 11.03
CA PRO A 58 -11.05 -18.87 11.97
C PRO A 58 -12.31 -19.61 11.52
N SER A 59 -13.10 -20.13 12.46
CA SER A 59 -14.43 -20.68 12.17
C SER A 59 -15.43 -19.57 11.86
N GLY A 60 -16.30 -19.80 10.89
CA GLY A 60 -17.22 -18.80 10.36
C GLY A 60 -16.54 -17.79 9.43
N VAL A 61 -15.46 -18.15 8.73
CA VAL A 61 -14.73 -17.25 7.84
C VAL A 61 -15.35 -17.21 6.44
N VAL A 62 -15.30 -16.05 5.78
CA VAL A 62 -15.66 -15.92 4.36
C VAL A 62 -14.55 -16.51 3.51
N ALA A 63 -14.86 -17.62 2.84
CA ALA A 63 -13.97 -18.32 1.93
C ALA A 63 -14.37 -18.06 0.48
N PHE A 64 -13.54 -17.32 -0.25
CA PHE A 64 -13.75 -16.99 -1.66
C PHE A 64 -13.43 -18.17 -2.56
N LYS A 65 -14.37 -18.53 -3.43
CA LYS A 65 -14.23 -19.63 -4.39
C LYS A 65 -13.38 -19.19 -5.58
N GLY A 66 -12.32 -19.94 -5.86
CA GLY A 66 -11.52 -19.80 -7.08
C GLY A 66 -12.33 -20.11 -8.34
N LYS A 67 -11.83 -19.67 -9.49
CA LYS A 67 -12.24 -20.28 -10.76
C LYS A 67 -11.52 -21.62 -10.93
N GLU A 68 -12.15 -22.55 -11.62
CA GLU A 68 -11.55 -23.85 -11.95
C GLU A 68 -10.19 -23.65 -12.65
N GLY A 69 -9.10 -24.19 -12.08
CA GLY A 69 -7.73 -24.04 -12.59
C GLY A 69 -6.93 -22.82 -12.09
N ASP A 70 -7.51 -21.98 -11.22
CA ASP A 70 -6.81 -20.91 -10.50
C ASP A 70 -6.54 -21.34 -9.06
N LEU A 71 -5.36 -21.06 -8.49
CA LEU A 71 -4.88 -21.52 -7.16
C LEU A 71 -5.65 -20.89 -5.97
N GLY A 72 -6.90 -20.45 -6.19
CA GLY A 72 -7.83 -19.88 -5.22
C GLY A 72 -8.06 -18.37 -5.41
N ALA A 73 -9.30 -17.91 -5.15
CA ALA A 73 -9.72 -16.50 -5.29
C ALA A 73 -9.25 -15.54 -4.17
N GLY A 74 -8.31 -15.96 -3.33
CA GLY A 74 -7.87 -15.14 -2.20
C GLY A 74 -6.92 -14.02 -2.60
N TYR A 75 -6.68 -13.08 -1.69
CA TYR A 75 -5.83 -11.92 -1.92
C TYR A 75 -4.64 -11.85 -0.96
N ASP A 76 -3.76 -10.86 -1.12
CA ASP A 76 -2.54 -10.69 -0.32
C ASP A 76 -2.80 -10.55 1.20
N GLY A 77 -4.00 -10.12 1.62
CA GLY A 77 -4.39 -9.99 3.04
C GLY A 77 -4.27 -11.30 3.83
N GLN A 78 -4.72 -12.41 3.24
CA GLN A 78 -4.64 -13.73 3.86
C GLN A 78 -3.19 -14.17 4.14
N ILE A 79 -2.22 -13.72 3.31
CA ILE A 79 -0.81 -14.06 3.47
C ILE A 79 -0.30 -13.44 4.76
N PHE A 80 -0.60 -12.16 4.97
CA PHE A 80 -0.20 -11.46 6.19
C PHE A 80 -0.87 -12.06 7.43
N TYR A 81 -2.14 -12.45 7.30
CA TYR A 81 -2.84 -13.19 8.35
C TYR A 81 -2.12 -14.49 8.71
N TYR A 82 -1.92 -15.42 7.76
CA TYR A 82 -1.37 -16.75 8.07
C TYR A 82 0.09 -16.68 8.55
N TYR A 83 0.91 -15.78 7.98
CA TYR A 83 2.26 -15.56 8.48
C TYR A 83 2.24 -15.03 9.92
N SER A 84 1.29 -14.14 10.26
CA SER A 84 1.17 -13.65 11.63
C SER A 84 0.75 -14.74 12.62
N ARG A 85 -0.05 -15.72 12.20
CA ARG A 85 -0.46 -16.88 13.02
C ARG A 85 0.74 -17.74 13.41
N SER A 86 1.60 -18.06 12.43
CA SER A 86 2.86 -18.79 12.67
C SER A 86 3.76 -18.10 13.70
N ILE A 87 3.86 -16.77 13.64
CA ILE A 87 4.61 -15.97 14.62
C ILE A 87 3.90 -15.96 15.99
N SER A 88 2.58 -15.79 16.01
CA SER A 88 1.79 -15.72 17.24
C SER A 88 1.89 -17.01 18.06
N ASN A 89 1.92 -18.14 17.37
CA ASN A 89 2.03 -19.47 17.98
C ASN A 89 3.48 -19.87 18.26
N LEU A 90 4.47 -19.03 17.92
CA LEU A 90 5.90 -19.32 18.02
C LEU A 90 6.34 -20.61 17.30
N SER A 91 5.55 -21.10 16.33
CA SER A 91 5.91 -22.31 15.57
C SER A 91 6.95 -22.02 14.50
N PHE A 92 6.91 -20.81 13.92
CA PHE A 92 7.74 -20.40 12.78
C PHE A 92 7.66 -21.34 11.57
N GLU A 93 6.61 -22.17 11.51
CA GLU A 93 6.28 -22.99 10.35
C GLU A 93 5.58 -22.12 9.31
N TRP A 94 6.17 -22.00 8.13
CA TRP A 94 5.62 -21.13 7.09
C TRP A 94 4.34 -21.71 6.50
N PRO A 95 3.29 -20.89 6.29
CA PRO A 95 1.99 -21.40 5.87
C PRO A 95 2.02 -21.99 4.46
N ILE A 96 1.24 -23.04 4.26
CA ILE A 96 1.28 -23.89 3.08
C ILE A 96 0.53 -23.23 1.92
N GLY A 97 1.07 -23.39 0.71
CA GLY A 97 0.48 -22.89 -0.54
C GLY A 97 0.96 -21.49 -0.91
N PHE A 98 1.64 -20.78 -0.01
CA PHE A 98 2.26 -19.50 -0.32
C PHE A 98 3.71 -19.68 -0.73
N ASP A 99 4.14 -18.83 -1.64
CA ASP A 99 5.53 -18.87 -2.03
C ASP A 99 6.44 -18.16 -1.03
N ALA A 100 7.08 -18.97 -0.18
CA ALA A 100 7.99 -18.52 0.87
C ALA A 100 9.12 -17.64 0.32
N THR A 101 9.62 -17.90 -0.89
CA THR A 101 10.73 -17.12 -1.47
C THR A 101 10.36 -15.67 -1.69
N TYR A 102 9.12 -15.41 -2.08
CA TYR A 102 8.62 -14.05 -2.31
C TYR A 102 7.95 -13.42 -1.07
N ARG A 103 7.31 -14.23 -0.22
CA ARG A 103 6.47 -13.72 0.89
C ARG A 103 7.18 -13.63 2.23
N ALA A 104 8.06 -14.58 2.57
CA ALA A 104 8.78 -14.57 3.84
C ALA A 104 9.68 -13.34 4.06
N PRO A 105 10.30 -12.73 3.02
CA PRO A 105 11.04 -11.47 3.19
C PRO A 105 10.19 -10.32 3.74
N ARG A 106 8.86 -10.37 3.60
CA ARG A 106 7.93 -9.29 3.96
C ARG A 106 7.26 -9.52 5.32
N ILE A 107 8.07 -9.76 6.35
CA ILE A 107 7.61 -10.13 7.69
C ILE A 107 7.09 -8.95 8.55
N GLY A 108 7.35 -7.71 8.16
CA GLY A 108 7.09 -6.54 9.01
C GLY A 108 5.62 -6.38 9.42
N TYR A 109 4.68 -6.48 8.47
CA TYR A 109 3.26 -6.45 8.80
C TYR A 109 2.79 -7.68 9.58
N PRO A 110 3.14 -8.93 9.19
CA PRO A 110 2.88 -10.11 10.01
C PRO A 110 3.39 -10.01 11.45
N LEU A 111 4.58 -9.43 11.67
CA LEU A 111 5.18 -9.25 13.00
C LEU A 111 4.40 -8.26 13.86
N LEU A 112 3.92 -7.16 13.29
CA LEU A 112 3.02 -6.24 14.00
C LEU A 112 1.67 -6.90 14.31
N LEU A 113 1.20 -7.71 13.37
CA LEU A 113 -0.09 -8.39 13.47
C LEU A 113 -0.07 -9.53 14.50
N SER A 114 1.06 -10.20 14.72
CA SER A 114 1.15 -11.36 15.60
C SER A 114 0.86 -11.02 17.06
N VAL A 115 1.10 -9.78 17.50
CA VAL A 115 0.73 -9.29 18.83
C VAL A 115 -0.78 -9.45 19.07
N TRP A 116 -1.59 -9.31 18.04
CA TRP A 116 -3.05 -9.48 18.14
C TRP A 116 -3.49 -10.94 18.19
N GLY A 117 -2.58 -11.89 17.90
CA GLY A 117 -2.85 -13.32 18.00
C GLY A 117 -3.05 -13.83 19.42
N ILE A 118 -2.67 -13.04 20.44
CA ILE A 118 -3.02 -13.31 21.85
C ILE A 118 -4.54 -13.34 22.08
N PHE A 119 -5.32 -12.68 21.21
CA PHE A 119 -6.78 -12.69 21.22
C PHE A 119 -7.37 -13.76 20.27
N GLY A 120 -6.55 -14.74 19.85
CA GLY A 120 -6.94 -15.82 18.96
C GLY A 120 -7.02 -15.43 17.47
N LYS A 121 -7.59 -16.34 16.67
CA LYS A 121 -7.68 -16.23 15.20
C LYS A 121 -8.42 -14.96 14.75
N TRP A 122 -9.57 -14.68 15.36
CA TRP A 122 -10.32 -13.44 15.12
C TRP A 122 -9.59 -12.19 15.64
N GLY A 123 -8.76 -12.35 16.68
CA GLY A 123 -7.84 -11.31 17.17
C GLY A 123 -6.92 -10.78 16.08
N ASN A 124 -6.27 -11.67 15.31
CA ASN A 124 -5.46 -11.26 14.16
C ASN A 124 -6.29 -10.49 13.13
N ILE A 125 -7.53 -10.91 12.80
CA ILE A 125 -8.38 -10.15 11.87
C ILE A 125 -8.68 -8.74 12.40
N ALA A 126 -9.06 -8.61 13.67
CA ALA A 126 -9.27 -7.31 14.30
C ALA A 126 -7.99 -6.45 14.27
N GLY A 127 -6.84 -7.07 14.53
CA GLY A 127 -5.53 -6.43 14.44
C GLY A 127 -5.23 -5.83 13.07
N MET A 128 -5.63 -6.50 11.97
CA MET A 128 -5.44 -5.97 10.62
C MET A 128 -6.18 -4.64 10.42
N TYR A 129 -7.42 -4.54 10.91
CA TYR A 129 -8.20 -3.30 10.89
C TYR A 129 -7.59 -2.22 11.77
N ILE A 130 -7.32 -2.55 13.03
CA ILE A 130 -6.86 -1.60 14.03
C ILE A 130 -5.49 -1.05 13.65
N LEU A 131 -4.55 -1.91 13.23
CA LEU A 131 -3.23 -1.46 12.77
C LEU A 131 -3.36 -0.57 11.53
N SER A 132 -4.19 -0.94 10.55
CA SER A 132 -4.37 -0.15 9.34
C SER A 132 -4.89 1.26 9.64
N LEU A 133 -5.93 1.37 10.47
CA LEU A 133 -6.56 2.66 10.78
C LEU A 133 -5.73 3.49 11.76
N SER A 134 -5.17 2.88 12.80
CA SER A 134 -4.38 3.59 13.81
C SER A 134 -3.06 4.09 13.22
N LEU A 135 -2.31 3.27 12.47
CA LEU A 135 -1.08 3.71 11.84
C LEU A 135 -1.34 4.78 10.79
N LEU A 136 -2.40 4.65 9.99
CA LEU A 136 -2.79 5.67 9.02
C LEU A 136 -3.12 7.01 9.70
N TYR A 137 -3.85 6.99 10.82
CA TYR A 137 -4.16 8.21 11.56
C TYR A 137 -2.94 8.82 12.24
N LEU A 138 -2.13 8.02 12.93
CA LEU A 138 -0.91 8.48 13.60
C LEU A 138 0.09 9.08 12.59
N SER A 139 0.27 8.42 11.44
CA SER A 139 1.11 8.93 10.36
C SER A 139 0.54 10.19 9.72
N TYR A 140 -0.79 10.33 9.61
CA TYR A 140 -1.43 11.60 9.24
C TYR A 140 -1.11 12.72 10.23
N LEU A 141 -1.18 12.47 11.54
CA LEU A 141 -0.83 13.47 12.56
C LEU A 141 0.65 13.87 12.46
N ALA A 142 1.53 12.89 12.29
CA ALA A 142 2.95 13.12 12.05
C ALA A 142 3.19 13.95 10.79
N LEU A 143 2.48 13.64 9.69
CA LEU A 143 2.57 14.34 8.43
C LEU A 143 2.13 15.80 8.55
N ARG A 144 1.08 16.10 9.31
CA ARG A 144 0.68 17.50 9.59
C ARG A 144 1.83 18.29 10.23
N VAL A 145 2.55 17.69 11.17
CA VAL A 145 3.71 18.34 11.80
C VAL A 145 4.85 18.51 10.80
N LEU A 146 5.10 17.51 9.95
CA LEU A 146 6.17 17.57 8.94
C LEU A 146 5.91 18.63 7.86
N LEU A 147 4.66 18.85 7.47
CA LEU A 147 4.27 19.82 6.44
C LEU A 147 4.19 21.27 6.95
N LYS A 148 4.30 21.52 8.27
CA LYS A 148 4.30 22.86 8.88
C LYS A 148 3.10 23.70 8.43
N GLU A 149 3.33 24.87 7.83
CA GLU A 149 2.29 25.79 7.31
C GLU A 149 1.38 25.16 6.23
N LYS A 150 1.82 24.05 5.64
CA LYS A 150 1.09 23.28 4.63
C LYS A 150 0.39 22.05 5.21
N SER A 151 0.19 21.99 6.53
CA SER A 151 -0.50 20.90 7.25
C SER A 151 -1.84 20.50 6.65
N HIS A 152 -2.62 21.46 6.12
CA HIS A 152 -3.91 21.21 5.48
C HIS A 152 -3.84 20.23 4.30
N TRP A 153 -2.71 20.15 3.57
CA TRP A 153 -2.52 19.20 2.48
C TRP A 153 -2.43 17.75 2.97
N ALA A 154 -2.11 17.51 4.25
CA ALA A 154 -2.08 16.17 4.84
C ALA A 154 -3.43 15.44 4.70
N ILE A 155 -4.55 16.16 4.51
CA ILE A 155 -5.85 15.49 4.34
C ILE A 155 -5.91 14.62 3.09
N LEU A 156 -5.14 14.95 2.04
CA LEU A 156 -5.01 14.11 0.83
C LEU A 156 -4.44 12.72 1.15
N TYR A 157 -3.66 12.59 2.23
CA TYR A 157 -3.16 11.31 2.69
C TYR A 157 -4.29 10.42 3.22
N LEU A 158 -5.22 10.98 4.00
CA LEU A 158 -6.38 10.24 4.53
C LEU A 158 -7.39 9.87 3.44
N ILE A 159 -7.73 10.82 2.55
CA ILE A 159 -8.70 10.59 1.47
C ILE A 159 -8.10 9.92 0.24
N SER A 160 -6.87 9.41 0.33
CA SER A 160 -6.17 8.82 -0.80
C SER A 160 -6.93 7.61 -1.36
N PRO A 161 -7.31 7.61 -2.66
CA PRO A 161 -7.91 6.43 -3.29
C PRO A 161 -7.00 5.20 -3.23
N PHE A 162 -5.69 5.45 -3.25
CA PHE A 162 -4.66 4.42 -3.28
C PHE A 162 -4.59 3.69 -1.92
N THR A 163 -4.59 4.48 -0.84
CA THR A 163 -4.65 4.00 0.54
C THR A 163 -5.97 3.29 0.82
N LEU A 164 -7.09 3.84 0.35
CA LEU A 164 -8.41 3.25 0.50
C LEU A 164 -8.52 1.90 -0.22
N ALA A 165 -7.98 1.79 -1.42
CA ALA A 165 -7.90 0.52 -2.14
C ALA A 165 -7.04 -0.50 -1.41
N SER A 166 -5.89 -0.10 -0.85
CA SER A 166 -5.05 -0.96 -0.02
C SER A 166 -5.82 -1.46 1.22
N TYR A 167 -6.53 -0.56 1.90
CA TYR A 167 -7.37 -0.89 3.05
C TYR A 167 -8.53 -1.84 2.71
N SER A 168 -9.15 -1.69 1.53
CA SER A 168 -10.30 -2.51 1.10
C SER A 168 -10.01 -4.01 1.06
N VAL A 169 -8.74 -4.39 1.06
CA VAL A 169 -8.23 -5.77 1.01
C VAL A 169 -7.15 -6.05 2.07
N LEU A 170 -7.06 -5.19 3.10
CA LEU A 170 -6.20 -5.32 4.28
C LEU A 170 -4.75 -5.75 4.01
N VAL A 171 -4.11 -5.11 3.03
CA VAL A 171 -2.73 -5.37 2.62
C VAL A 171 -1.72 -4.38 3.20
N SER A 172 -0.44 -4.67 3.02
CA SER A 172 0.65 -3.96 3.72
C SER A 172 1.11 -2.62 3.13
N ASP A 173 0.55 -2.13 2.01
CA ASP A 173 1.07 -0.90 1.40
C ASP A 173 0.81 0.32 2.30
N THR A 174 -0.42 0.48 2.79
CA THR A 174 -0.76 1.53 3.78
C THR A 174 0.04 1.39 5.07
N ILE A 175 0.27 0.17 5.53
CA ILE A 175 1.07 -0.12 6.74
C ILE A 175 2.50 0.38 6.55
N MET A 176 3.17 -0.01 5.47
CA MET A 176 4.53 0.42 5.20
C MET A 176 4.61 1.94 5.07
N VAL A 177 3.71 2.57 4.31
CA VAL A 177 3.71 4.02 4.12
C VAL A 177 3.49 4.76 5.44
N SER A 178 2.61 4.25 6.29
CA SER A 178 2.37 4.83 7.62
C SER A 178 3.62 4.73 8.50
N LEU A 179 4.25 3.56 8.54
CA LEU A 179 5.48 3.33 9.30
C LEU A 179 6.61 4.25 8.86
N ILE A 180 6.83 4.42 7.54
CA ILE A 180 7.92 5.25 7.04
C ILE A 180 7.68 6.74 7.25
N VAL A 181 6.42 7.21 7.17
CA VAL A 181 6.07 8.60 7.50
C VAL A 181 6.31 8.87 8.99
N LEU A 182 5.91 7.95 9.88
CA LEU A 182 6.21 8.04 11.31
C LEU A 182 7.72 8.01 11.57
N ALA A 183 8.47 7.17 10.87
CA ALA A 183 9.92 7.12 10.98
C ALA A 183 10.54 8.48 10.59
N ILE A 184 10.15 9.06 9.45
CA ILE A 184 10.63 10.38 9.01
C ILE A 184 10.32 11.45 10.06
N TYR A 185 9.15 11.40 10.70
CA TYR A 185 8.82 12.30 11.80
C TYR A 185 9.82 12.20 12.96
N PHE A 186 10.11 10.99 13.43
CA PHE A 186 11.08 10.80 14.52
C PHE A 186 12.51 11.16 14.12
N TYR A 187 12.89 10.94 12.85
CA TYR A 187 14.16 11.42 12.31
C TYR A 187 14.28 12.95 12.37
N GLN A 188 13.22 13.68 12.00
CA GLN A 188 13.20 15.15 12.09
C GLN A 188 13.21 15.65 13.54
N LYS A 189 12.70 14.85 14.48
CA LYS A 189 12.77 15.10 15.92
C LYS A 189 14.08 14.60 16.57
N GLU A 190 15.03 14.13 15.77
CA GLU A 190 16.32 13.56 16.22
C GLU A 190 16.18 12.41 17.23
N SER A 191 15.02 11.75 17.23
CA SER A 191 14.72 10.58 18.05
C SER A 191 15.04 9.32 17.24
N TYR A 192 16.29 8.89 17.30
CA TYR A 192 16.80 7.89 16.35
C TYR A 192 16.39 6.45 16.64
N ILE A 193 16.12 6.09 17.90
CA ILE A 193 15.65 4.73 18.25
C ILE A 193 14.31 4.42 17.58
N PRO A 194 13.23 5.21 17.78
CA PRO A 194 11.97 4.95 17.09
C PRO A 194 12.10 5.09 15.57
N PHE A 195 12.93 6.01 15.05
CA PHE A 195 13.24 6.07 13.63
C PHE A 195 13.81 4.73 13.11
N TYR A 196 14.80 4.16 13.80
CA TYR A 196 15.45 2.92 13.41
C TYR A 196 14.47 1.75 13.39
N ILE A 197 13.69 1.59 14.46
CA ILE A 197 12.69 0.52 14.60
C ILE A 197 11.63 0.63 13.50
N LEU A 198 11.04 1.82 13.30
CA LEU A 198 9.98 2.02 12.32
C LEU A 198 10.50 1.90 10.88
N SER A 199 11.72 2.38 10.59
CA SER A 199 12.34 2.23 9.28
C SER A 199 12.67 0.78 8.96
N GLY A 200 13.22 0.06 9.93
CA GLY A 200 13.49 -1.38 9.81
C GLY A 200 12.21 -2.16 9.53
N LEU A 201 11.16 -1.93 10.33
CA LEU A 201 9.85 -2.53 10.12
C LEU A 201 9.24 -2.17 8.76
N ALA A 202 9.35 -0.92 8.31
CA ALA A 202 8.87 -0.49 7.00
C ALA A 202 9.59 -1.25 5.86
N LEU A 203 10.92 -1.36 5.94
CA LEU A 203 11.74 -2.08 4.96
C LEU A 203 11.38 -3.57 4.87
N VAL A 204 11.20 -4.24 6.00
CA VAL A 204 10.75 -5.65 6.01
C VAL A 204 9.24 -5.79 5.84
N THR A 205 8.48 -4.70 5.70
CA THR A 205 7.07 -4.75 5.29
C THR A 205 6.95 -4.71 3.77
N LYS A 206 7.63 -3.75 3.13
CA LYS A 206 7.66 -3.56 1.67
C LYS A 206 8.95 -2.84 1.28
N GLU A 207 9.61 -3.36 0.25
CA GLU A 207 10.89 -2.86 -0.27
C GLU A 207 10.84 -1.38 -0.73
N PRO A 208 9.74 -0.86 -1.31
CA PRO A 208 9.59 0.57 -1.65
C PRO A 208 9.78 1.56 -0.48
N ALA A 209 9.79 1.11 0.79
CA ALA A 209 10.23 1.96 1.91
C ALA A 209 11.65 2.52 1.69
N LEU A 210 12.49 1.79 0.95
CA LEU A 210 13.84 2.21 0.60
C LEU A 210 13.85 3.50 -0.21
N PHE A 211 12.83 3.80 -1.02
CA PHE A 211 12.80 5.04 -1.79
C PHE A 211 12.81 6.27 -0.88
N TYR A 212 12.08 6.22 0.23
CA TYR A 212 12.02 7.29 1.23
C TYR A 212 13.33 7.44 1.99
N LEU A 213 13.90 6.31 2.45
CA LEU A 213 15.16 6.31 3.17
C LEU A 213 16.31 6.74 2.27
N PHE A 214 16.28 6.36 0.99
CA PHE A 214 17.26 6.79 0.00
C PHE A 214 17.20 8.30 -0.21
N SER A 215 16.00 8.88 -0.41
CA SER A 215 15.82 10.33 -0.47
C SER A 215 16.33 11.04 0.78
N LEU A 216 16.03 10.50 1.96
CA LEU A 216 16.47 11.06 3.24
C LEU A 216 17.99 11.01 3.41
N GLY A 217 18.60 9.88 3.04
CA GLY A 217 20.04 9.66 3.07
C GLY A 217 20.78 10.57 2.09
N LEU A 218 20.26 10.74 0.87
CA LEU A 218 20.80 11.70 -0.11
C LEU A 218 20.73 13.15 0.41
N ALA A 219 19.63 13.51 1.08
CA ALA A 219 19.49 14.84 1.68
C ALA A 219 20.52 15.07 2.81
N ALA A 220 20.77 14.07 3.64
CA ALA A 220 21.80 14.13 4.68
C ALA A 220 23.21 14.21 4.08
N LEU A 221 23.50 13.39 3.07
CA LEU A 221 24.77 13.38 2.34
C LEU A 221 25.06 14.73 1.69
N SER A 222 24.08 15.33 1.01
CA SER A 222 24.24 16.64 0.38
C SER A 222 24.50 17.77 1.39
N LYS A 223 24.02 17.63 2.63
CA LYS A 223 24.32 18.55 3.73
C LYS A 223 25.62 18.21 4.46
N LYS A 224 26.33 17.16 4.03
CA LYS A 224 27.54 16.63 4.69
C LYS A 224 27.30 16.23 6.15
N ASP A 225 26.06 15.88 6.52
CA ASP A 225 25.72 15.40 7.86
C ASP A 225 25.98 13.89 7.94
N ILE A 226 27.24 13.54 8.23
CA ILE A 226 27.72 12.16 8.29
C ILE A 226 26.94 11.36 9.34
N LYS A 227 26.63 11.97 10.49
CA LYS A 227 25.87 11.32 11.57
C LYS A 227 24.50 10.87 11.05
N LYS A 228 23.74 11.77 10.43
CA LYS A 228 22.41 11.45 9.90
C LYS A 228 22.49 10.46 8.73
N MET A 229 23.49 10.59 7.87
CA MET A 229 23.73 9.62 6.79
C MET A 229 23.95 8.20 7.33
N LEU A 230 24.82 8.03 8.34
CA LEU A 230 25.10 6.73 8.96
C LEU A 230 23.86 6.17 9.67
N ILE A 231 23.08 7.03 10.35
CA ILE A 231 21.83 6.63 11.00
C ILE A 231 20.83 6.08 9.97
N VAL A 232 20.62 6.77 8.85
CA VAL A 232 19.74 6.28 7.76
C VAL A 232 20.29 4.99 7.18
N GLY A 233 21.59 4.92 6.87
CA GLY A 233 22.23 3.72 6.33
C GLY A 233 22.13 2.50 7.25
N SER A 234 22.22 2.71 8.58
CA SER A 234 22.13 1.63 9.57
C SER A 234 20.79 0.90 9.55
N THR A 235 19.70 1.54 9.08
CA THR A 235 18.38 0.91 8.98
C THR A 235 18.36 -0.30 8.05
N LEU A 236 19.32 -0.40 7.12
CA LEU A 236 19.49 -1.56 6.24
C LEU A 236 19.95 -2.82 6.98
N LEU A 237 20.48 -2.70 8.20
CA LEU A 237 20.84 -3.86 9.01
C LEU A 237 19.63 -4.77 9.27
N VAL A 238 18.44 -4.21 9.49
CA VAL A 238 17.23 -4.99 9.77
C VAL A 238 16.85 -5.93 8.61
N PRO A 239 16.62 -5.45 7.37
CA PRO A 239 16.33 -6.36 6.26
C PRO A 239 17.51 -7.27 5.91
N VAL A 240 18.77 -6.84 6.11
CA VAL A 240 19.94 -7.71 5.88
C VAL A 240 19.95 -8.89 6.86
N LEU A 241 19.80 -8.63 8.16
CA LEU A 241 19.74 -9.68 9.18
C LEU A 241 18.56 -10.63 8.94
N TRP A 242 17.40 -10.09 8.55
CA TRP A 242 16.25 -10.91 8.19
C TRP A 242 16.52 -11.82 6.98
N GLN A 243 17.16 -11.29 5.93
CA GLN A 243 17.51 -12.10 4.76
C GLN A 243 18.56 -13.16 5.09
N VAL A 244 19.53 -12.88 5.97
CA VAL A 244 20.51 -13.88 6.45
C VAL A 244 19.78 -15.01 7.18
N TYR A 245 18.83 -14.68 8.06
CA TYR A 245 17.99 -15.66 8.73
C TYR A 245 17.17 -16.51 7.74
N LEU A 246 16.54 -15.88 6.75
CA LEU A 246 15.78 -16.60 5.73
C LEU A 246 16.65 -17.51 4.88
N LYS A 247 17.86 -17.09 4.51
CA LYS A 247 18.79 -17.95 3.76
C LYS A 247 19.21 -19.19 4.56
N TYR A 248 19.32 -19.07 5.89
CA TYR A 248 19.63 -20.19 6.77
C TYR A 248 18.43 -21.14 6.93
N THR A 249 17.22 -20.60 7.08
CA THR A 249 15.99 -21.38 7.35
C THR A 249 15.29 -21.89 6.08
N LEU A 250 15.51 -21.26 4.94
CA LEU A 250 14.96 -21.60 3.63
C LEU A 250 16.12 -21.72 2.62
N PRO A 251 16.82 -22.87 2.55
CA PRO A 251 18.03 -23.03 1.73
C PRO A 251 17.81 -22.77 0.22
N ASN A 252 16.58 -22.99 -0.26
CA ASN A 252 16.19 -22.78 -1.66
C ASN A 252 15.73 -21.33 -1.95
N TRP A 253 15.80 -20.43 -0.96
CA TRP A 253 15.41 -19.04 -1.12
C TRP A 253 16.38 -18.30 -2.06
N THR A 254 15.84 -17.61 -3.07
CA THR A 254 16.63 -16.80 -4.01
C THR A 254 16.06 -15.38 -4.17
N PRO A 255 16.90 -14.33 -4.14
CA PRO A 255 16.44 -12.94 -4.28
C PRO A 255 16.06 -12.58 -5.73
N THR A 256 16.48 -13.39 -6.72
CA THR A 256 16.34 -13.13 -8.16
C THR A 256 14.90 -13.19 -8.66
N ARG A 257 13.97 -13.75 -7.89
CA ARG A 257 12.58 -13.86 -8.31
C ARG A 257 11.87 -12.52 -8.51
N LEU A 258 12.34 -11.45 -7.87
CA LEU A 258 11.79 -10.11 -8.08
C LEU A 258 12.01 -9.60 -9.51
N ALA A 259 13.05 -10.07 -10.20
CA ALA A 259 13.36 -9.68 -11.58
C ALA A 259 12.30 -10.15 -12.58
N VAL A 260 11.58 -11.24 -12.30
CA VAL A 260 10.51 -11.77 -13.15
C VAL A 260 9.31 -10.81 -13.21
N PHE A 261 9.23 -9.85 -12.28
CA PHE A 261 8.15 -8.85 -12.23
C PHE A 261 8.52 -7.51 -12.88
N MET A 262 9.72 -7.40 -13.49
CA MET A 262 10.29 -6.13 -13.94
C MET A 262 10.57 -6.15 -15.44
N ILE A 263 9.58 -5.79 -16.25
CA ILE A 263 9.76 -5.50 -17.67
C ILE A 263 9.23 -4.09 -17.94
N PRO A 264 10.08 -3.15 -18.38
CA PRO A 264 9.68 -1.76 -18.59
C PRO A 264 8.45 -1.64 -19.49
N PHE A 265 7.43 -0.95 -18.99
CA PHE A 265 6.17 -0.63 -19.66
C PHE A 265 5.32 -1.81 -20.13
N GLU A 266 5.75 -3.07 -19.93
CA GLU A 266 5.02 -4.26 -20.38
C GLU A 266 3.60 -4.32 -19.80
N GLY A 267 3.47 -4.03 -18.51
CA GLY A 267 2.18 -4.03 -17.81
C GLY A 267 1.16 -3.07 -18.43
N ILE A 268 1.60 -1.83 -18.66
CA ILE A 268 0.81 -0.77 -19.29
C ILE A 268 0.51 -1.10 -20.74
N PHE A 269 1.51 -1.56 -21.50
CA PHE A 269 1.36 -1.88 -22.92
C PHE A 269 0.35 -3.02 -23.14
N LYS A 270 0.49 -4.13 -22.39
CA LYS A 270 -0.48 -5.24 -22.44
C LYS A 270 -1.88 -4.79 -22.05
N TYR A 271 -2.02 -3.95 -21.03
CA TYR A 271 -3.31 -3.37 -20.67
C TYR A 271 -3.92 -2.52 -21.81
N LEU A 272 -3.12 -1.70 -22.49
CA LEU A 272 -3.61 -0.90 -23.62
C LEU A 272 -4.03 -1.78 -24.80
N LEU A 273 -3.34 -2.90 -25.04
CA LEU A 273 -3.76 -3.91 -26.03
C LEU A 273 -5.08 -4.58 -25.64
N GLU A 274 -5.26 -4.96 -24.37
CA GLU A 274 -6.54 -5.49 -23.86
C GLU A 274 -7.68 -4.47 -24.04
N LEU A 275 -7.39 -3.20 -23.78
CA LEU A 275 -8.35 -2.12 -23.96
C LEU A 275 -8.72 -1.97 -25.44
N ALA A 276 -7.73 -1.92 -26.35
CA ALA A 276 -7.98 -1.86 -27.79
C ALA A 276 -8.78 -3.07 -28.28
N GLY A 277 -8.42 -4.28 -27.85
CA GLY A 277 -9.14 -5.52 -28.16
C GLY A 277 -10.57 -5.54 -27.62
N SER A 278 -10.86 -4.83 -26.51
CA SER A 278 -12.23 -4.73 -25.98
C SER A 278 -13.19 -3.97 -26.92
N PHE A 279 -12.68 -3.10 -27.79
CA PHE A 279 -13.48 -2.40 -28.81
C PHE A 279 -13.77 -3.26 -30.05
N THR A 280 -12.93 -4.26 -30.34
CA THR A 280 -13.05 -5.10 -31.55
C THR A 280 -13.68 -6.47 -31.28
N SER A 281 -13.66 -6.95 -30.03
CA SER A 281 -14.07 -8.31 -29.65
C SER A 281 -15.59 -8.56 -29.54
N GLY A 282 -16.44 -7.60 -29.93
CA GLY A 282 -17.91 -7.78 -29.95
C GLY A 282 -18.58 -7.92 -28.57
N GLY A 283 -17.85 -7.81 -27.46
CA GLY A 283 -18.35 -8.03 -26.09
C GLY A 283 -19.25 -6.94 -25.49
N GLY A 284 -19.68 -5.98 -26.32
CA GLY A 284 -20.61 -4.92 -25.95
C GLY A 284 -20.07 -3.87 -24.98
N LEU A 285 -20.92 -2.89 -24.64
CA LEU A 285 -20.56 -1.71 -23.84
C LEU A 285 -20.03 -2.07 -22.44
N LYS A 286 -20.53 -3.15 -21.83
CA LYS A 286 -20.15 -3.59 -20.48
C LYS A 286 -18.69 -4.04 -20.40
N GLN A 287 -18.19 -4.74 -21.41
CA GLN A 287 -16.78 -5.15 -21.47
C GLN A 287 -15.87 -3.95 -21.69
N ILE A 288 -16.25 -3.04 -22.59
CA ILE A 288 -15.52 -1.79 -22.85
C ILE A 288 -15.38 -0.97 -21.56
N VAL A 289 -16.50 -0.73 -20.84
CA VAL A 289 -16.48 0.03 -19.58
C VAL A 289 -15.60 -0.65 -18.53
N ARG A 290 -15.65 -1.99 -18.42
CA ARG A 290 -14.80 -2.73 -17.47
C ARG A 290 -13.32 -2.57 -17.80
N SER A 291 -12.93 -2.72 -19.06
CA SER A 291 -11.54 -2.53 -19.49
C SER A 291 -11.08 -1.08 -19.34
N PHE A 292 -11.96 -0.12 -19.62
CA PHE A 292 -11.67 1.32 -19.49
C PHE A 292 -11.53 1.78 -18.04
N SER A 293 -12.03 1.02 -17.06
CA SER A 293 -11.98 1.41 -15.63
C SER A 293 -10.56 1.66 -15.09
N LYS A 294 -9.52 1.05 -15.68
CA LYS A 294 -8.10 1.25 -15.32
C LYS A 294 -7.46 2.45 -16.05
N PHE A 295 -8.09 2.99 -17.09
CA PHE A 295 -7.52 4.06 -17.92
C PHE A 295 -7.22 5.35 -17.15
N PRO A 296 -8.06 5.79 -16.18
CA PRO A 296 -7.72 6.91 -15.30
C PRO A 296 -6.42 6.71 -14.50
N LEU A 297 -6.01 5.46 -14.23
CA LEU A 297 -4.72 5.16 -13.58
C LEU A 297 -3.54 5.30 -14.54
N VAL A 298 -3.72 5.00 -15.83
CA VAL A 298 -2.71 5.30 -16.86
C VAL A 298 -2.51 6.81 -16.96
N LEU A 299 -3.60 7.58 -17.02
CA LEU A 299 -3.50 9.04 -17.01
C LEU A 299 -2.85 9.54 -15.70
N GLN A 300 -3.21 8.96 -14.55
CA GLN A 300 -2.60 9.32 -13.27
C GLN A 300 -1.08 9.14 -13.34
N PHE A 301 -0.62 7.98 -13.84
CA PHE A 301 0.79 7.68 -14.04
C PHE A 301 1.48 8.68 -14.96
N LEU A 302 0.88 9.04 -16.10
CA LEU A 302 1.45 10.04 -17.01
C LEU A 302 1.58 11.42 -16.33
N THR A 303 0.58 11.84 -15.56
CA THR A 303 0.65 13.13 -14.83
C THR A 303 1.67 13.14 -13.70
N MET A 304 2.11 11.99 -13.18
CA MET A 304 3.16 11.92 -12.18
C MET A 304 4.48 12.49 -12.70
N PHE A 305 4.82 12.31 -13.99
CA PHE A 305 6.06 12.85 -14.56
C PHE A 305 6.15 14.38 -14.48
N LEU A 306 5.02 15.09 -14.41
CA LEU A 306 5.01 16.55 -14.27
C LEU A 306 5.57 17.00 -12.91
N ILE A 307 5.41 16.19 -11.86
CA ILE A 307 5.80 16.56 -10.49
C ILE A 307 7.32 16.74 -10.34
N PRO A 308 8.19 15.78 -10.71
CA PRO A 308 9.63 15.97 -10.61
C PRO A 308 10.21 16.87 -11.71
N LEU A 309 9.55 16.98 -12.88
CA LEU A 309 10.08 17.74 -14.04
C LEU A 309 9.71 19.23 -14.04
N THR A 310 8.89 19.70 -13.10
CA THR A 310 8.46 21.10 -13.03
C THR A 310 8.82 21.74 -11.68
N GLY A 311 8.65 23.06 -11.58
CA GLY A 311 9.02 23.85 -10.41
C GLY A 311 10.52 24.14 -10.33
N SER A 312 11.04 24.32 -9.11
CA SER A 312 12.45 24.58 -8.86
C SER A 312 13.25 23.28 -8.71
N TRP A 313 14.38 23.18 -9.40
CA TRP A 313 15.34 22.07 -9.24
C TRP A 313 16.05 22.07 -7.89
N LYS A 314 16.02 23.19 -7.15
CA LYS A 314 16.67 23.34 -5.82
C LYS A 314 15.76 22.99 -4.64
N LYS A 315 14.44 22.99 -4.85
CA LYS A 315 13.44 22.76 -3.80
C LYS A 315 12.85 21.37 -3.94
N GLY A 316 12.74 20.62 -2.84
CA GLY A 316 12.21 19.26 -2.85
C GLY A 316 13.05 18.26 -3.64
N THR A 317 14.28 18.58 -4.04
CA THR A 317 15.08 17.79 -5.00
C THR A 317 15.19 16.32 -4.61
N PHE A 318 15.49 16.04 -3.33
CA PHE A 318 15.62 14.68 -2.84
C PHE A 318 14.28 13.93 -2.81
N TYR A 319 13.19 14.61 -2.50
CA TYR A 319 11.85 14.03 -2.59
C TYR A 319 11.42 13.81 -4.04
N LYS A 320 11.81 14.69 -4.97
CA LYS A 320 11.60 14.51 -6.43
C LYS A 320 12.33 13.25 -6.92
N ILE A 321 13.55 12.98 -6.46
CA ILE A 321 14.27 11.72 -6.76
C ILE A 321 13.50 10.50 -6.26
N GLY A 322 13.04 10.53 -4.99
CA GLY A 322 12.25 9.43 -4.42
C GLY A 322 10.92 9.21 -5.16
N PHE A 323 10.25 10.29 -5.53
CA PHE A 323 9.03 10.25 -6.34
C PHE A 323 9.30 9.64 -7.73
N SER A 324 10.42 9.96 -8.36
CA SER A 324 10.84 9.34 -9.63
C SER A 324 11.11 7.84 -9.50
N LEU A 325 11.62 7.37 -8.37
CA LEU A 325 11.75 5.93 -8.10
C LEU A 325 10.38 5.24 -8.00
N VAL A 326 9.37 5.92 -7.44
CA VAL A 326 7.99 5.42 -7.45
C VAL A 326 7.44 5.34 -8.88
N ILE A 327 7.68 6.36 -9.72
CA ILE A 327 7.32 6.32 -11.14
C ILE A 327 7.98 5.11 -11.82
N LEU A 328 9.29 4.92 -11.62
CA LEU A 328 10.01 3.78 -12.19
C LEU A 328 9.42 2.44 -11.75
N MET A 329 9.11 2.30 -10.46
CA MET A 329 8.48 1.08 -9.91
C MET A 329 7.13 0.78 -10.59
N ILE A 330 6.30 1.81 -10.82
CA ILE A 330 5.02 1.64 -11.53
C ILE A 330 5.25 1.27 -13.00
N ALA A 331 6.26 1.89 -13.64
CA ALA A 331 6.59 1.68 -15.05
C ALA A 331 7.06 0.24 -15.33
N ILE A 332 7.82 -0.37 -14.41
CA ILE A 332 8.36 -1.73 -14.58
C ILE A 332 7.42 -2.82 -14.06
N ALA A 333 6.33 -2.47 -13.37
CA ALA A 333 5.40 -3.44 -12.81
C ALA A 333 4.74 -4.27 -13.93
N ASN A 334 4.86 -5.60 -13.83
CA ASN A 334 4.36 -6.49 -14.88
C ASN A 334 2.82 -6.53 -14.99
N HIS A 335 2.35 -7.14 -16.09
CA HIS A 335 0.93 -7.21 -16.35
C HIS A 335 0.17 -8.13 -15.38
N TYR A 336 0.57 -9.40 -15.31
CA TYR A 336 -0.20 -10.44 -14.64
C TYR A 336 -0.45 -10.18 -13.14
N HIS A 337 0.54 -9.66 -12.41
CA HIS A 337 0.40 -9.42 -10.98
C HIS A 337 -0.11 -8.01 -10.63
N PHE A 338 0.08 -7.02 -11.51
CA PHE A 338 -0.22 -5.63 -11.17
C PHE A 338 -1.23 -4.97 -12.10
N TRP A 339 -0.98 -4.94 -13.41
CA TRP A 339 -1.82 -4.21 -14.36
C TRP A 339 -3.06 -4.97 -14.84
N SER A 340 -3.19 -6.26 -14.52
CA SER A 340 -4.37 -7.09 -14.82
C SER A 340 -5.58 -6.68 -13.98
N GLU A 341 -5.40 -6.44 -12.68
CA GLU A 341 -6.46 -6.19 -11.72
C GLU A 341 -6.43 -4.75 -11.18
N TYR A 342 -7.59 -4.09 -11.21
CA TYR A 342 -7.72 -2.67 -10.84
C TYR A 342 -7.21 -2.38 -9.42
N ILE A 343 -7.56 -3.22 -8.43
CA ILE A 343 -7.13 -3.03 -7.04
C ILE A 343 -5.61 -3.18 -6.92
N ASN A 344 -4.98 -4.09 -7.66
CA ASN A 344 -3.51 -4.20 -7.68
C ASN A 344 -2.86 -2.95 -8.28
N THR A 345 -3.37 -2.47 -9.42
CA THR A 345 -2.81 -1.29 -10.11
C THR A 345 -2.92 -0.04 -9.25
N ILE A 346 -4.11 0.27 -8.73
CA ILE A 346 -4.36 1.52 -7.99
C ILE A 346 -3.52 1.61 -6.70
N ARG A 347 -3.22 0.48 -6.07
CA ARG A 347 -2.40 0.41 -4.84
C ARG A 347 -0.95 0.80 -5.07
N LEU A 348 -0.40 0.62 -6.27
CA LEU A 348 0.99 1.01 -6.58
C LEU A 348 1.25 2.51 -6.35
N PHE A 349 0.21 3.33 -6.49
CA PHE A 349 0.29 4.78 -6.33
C PHE A 349 0.31 5.23 -4.87
N THR A 350 0.07 4.33 -3.91
CA THR A 350 0.07 4.65 -2.46
C THR A 350 1.38 5.28 -2.04
N PHE A 351 2.50 4.80 -2.60
CA PHE A 351 3.84 5.29 -2.29
C PHE A 351 4.13 6.70 -2.83
N ALA A 352 3.30 7.24 -3.73
CA ALA A 352 3.53 8.56 -4.31
C ALA A 352 3.07 9.70 -3.39
N ILE A 353 2.10 9.45 -2.51
CA ILE A 353 1.36 10.53 -1.83
C ILE A 353 2.21 11.29 -0.81
N PRO A 354 2.91 10.66 0.14
CA PRO A 354 3.78 11.42 1.04
C PRO A 354 4.89 12.17 0.31
N PHE A 355 5.51 11.58 -0.72
CA PHE A 355 6.49 12.29 -1.55
C PHE A 355 5.88 13.51 -2.23
N TYR A 356 4.71 13.38 -2.86
CA TYR A 356 4.00 14.52 -3.45
C TYR A 356 3.77 15.62 -2.42
N LEU A 357 3.33 15.28 -1.21
CA LEU A 357 3.07 16.24 -0.14
C LEU A 357 4.35 16.93 0.33
N PHE A 358 5.46 16.20 0.50
CA PHE A 358 6.76 16.79 0.85
C PHE A 358 7.28 17.72 -0.26
N ILE A 359 7.16 17.34 -1.53
CA ILE A 359 7.54 18.20 -2.66
C ILE A 359 6.66 19.46 -2.66
N LYS A 360 5.34 19.31 -2.51
CA LYS A 360 4.41 20.44 -2.52
C LYS A 360 4.66 21.43 -1.38
N ALA A 361 5.05 20.92 -0.20
CA ALA A 361 5.39 21.76 0.93
C ALA A 361 6.67 22.58 0.71
N GLU A 362 7.64 22.08 -0.05
CA GLU A 362 8.88 22.80 -0.36
C GLU A 362 8.79 23.66 -1.63
N ASP A 363 8.00 23.23 -2.62
CA ASP A 363 7.93 23.83 -3.96
C ASP A 363 6.48 23.95 -4.45
N GLU A 364 5.89 25.12 -4.25
CA GLU A 364 4.51 25.40 -4.71
C GLU A 364 4.38 25.54 -6.23
N LYS A 365 5.50 25.75 -6.94
CA LYS A 365 5.53 26.04 -8.39
C LYS A 365 5.41 24.78 -9.26
N ILE A 366 5.35 23.60 -8.66
CA ILE A 366 5.12 22.35 -9.41
C ILE A 366 3.76 22.38 -10.11
N ILE A 367 3.69 21.79 -11.31
CA ILE A 367 2.45 21.60 -12.06
C ILE A 367 1.79 20.31 -11.58
N ASP A 368 0.89 20.42 -10.60
CA ASP A 368 0.25 19.28 -9.94
C ASP A 368 -1.27 19.20 -10.15
N ARG A 369 -1.89 20.20 -10.77
CA ARG A 369 -3.35 20.22 -11.00
C ARG A 369 -3.85 18.98 -11.76
N PRO A 370 -3.21 18.51 -12.86
CA PRO A 370 -3.65 17.30 -13.56
C PRO A 370 -3.60 16.06 -12.64
N PHE A 371 -2.54 15.93 -11.85
CA PHE A 371 -2.37 14.86 -10.87
C PHE A 371 -3.48 14.89 -9.81
N LEU A 372 -3.83 16.07 -9.29
CA LEU A 372 -4.89 16.24 -8.29
C LEU A 372 -6.29 15.97 -8.87
N ILE A 373 -6.58 16.43 -10.07
CA ILE A 373 -7.88 16.17 -10.73
C ILE A 373 -8.07 14.65 -10.88
N LEU A 374 -7.06 13.94 -11.40
CA LEU A 374 -7.12 12.50 -11.54
C LEU A 374 -7.15 11.78 -10.19
N PHE A 375 -6.48 12.30 -9.17
CA PHE A 375 -6.57 11.77 -7.81
C PHE A 375 -8.02 11.80 -7.30
N PHE A 376 -8.74 12.92 -7.47
CA PHE A 376 -10.14 13.02 -7.05
C PHE A 376 -11.08 12.19 -7.93
N ILE A 377 -10.84 12.10 -9.24
CA ILE A 377 -11.58 11.18 -10.12
C ILE A 377 -11.41 9.75 -9.65
N ASN A 378 -10.18 9.31 -9.38
CA ASN A 378 -9.90 7.97 -8.87
C ASN A 378 -10.53 7.73 -7.50
N LEU A 379 -10.64 8.75 -6.64
CA LEU A 379 -11.37 8.68 -5.36
C LEU A 379 -12.86 8.39 -5.57
N VAL A 380 -13.52 9.11 -6.48
CA VAL A 380 -14.92 8.85 -6.81
C VAL A 380 -15.09 7.45 -7.40
N LEU A 381 -14.21 7.05 -8.32
CA LEU A 381 -14.28 5.74 -8.97
C LEU A 381 -14.07 4.58 -8.00
N ILE A 382 -13.08 4.64 -7.11
CA ILE A 382 -12.86 3.58 -6.11
C ILE A 382 -14.02 3.53 -5.11
N LEU A 383 -14.56 4.68 -4.68
CA LEU A 383 -15.71 4.71 -3.79
C LEU A 383 -16.92 4.07 -4.46
N ALA A 384 -17.28 4.52 -5.67
CA ALA A 384 -18.36 3.92 -6.45
C ALA A 384 -18.14 2.42 -6.64
N ARG A 385 -16.91 1.99 -6.92
CA ARG A 385 -16.54 0.58 -7.06
C ARG A 385 -16.71 -0.22 -5.78
N LEU A 386 -16.36 0.32 -4.61
CA LEU A 386 -16.42 -0.40 -3.34
C LEU A 386 -17.81 -0.37 -2.70
N THR A 387 -18.59 0.69 -2.92
CA THR A 387 -19.88 0.89 -2.24
C THR A 387 -21.08 0.51 -3.12
N VAL A 388 -21.11 0.90 -4.39
CA VAL A 388 -22.28 0.73 -5.27
C VAL A 388 -22.04 -0.42 -6.26
N LEU A 389 -20.97 -0.34 -7.03
CA LEU A 389 -20.68 -1.20 -8.18
C LEU A 389 -19.89 -2.46 -7.82
N TYR A 390 -19.65 -2.72 -6.54
CA TYR A 390 -18.86 -3.88 -6.14
C TYR A 390 -19.61 -5.15 -6.55
N LYS A 391 -18.91 -6.08 -7.19
CA LYS A 391 -19.47 -7.38 -7.57
C LYS A 391 -19.16 -8.37 -6.46
N VAL A 392 -20.20 -8.89 -5.81
CA VAL A 392 -20.05 -9.98 -4.83
C VAL A 392 -19.40 -11.16 -5.54
N GLN A 393 -18.26 -11.60 -5.01
CA GLN A 393 -17.57 -12.79 -5.50
C GLN A 393 -18.23 -14.03 -4.91
N ASP A 394 -18.11 -15.17 -5.59
CA ASP A 394 -18.67 -16.41 -5.07
C ASP A 394 -17.91 -16.83 -3.80
N TYR A 395 -18.65 -17.11 -2.72
CA TYR A 395 -18.08 -17.45 -1.42
C TYR A 395 -18.88 -18.54 -0.70
N VAL A 396 -18.29 -19.10 0.34
CA VAL A 396 -18.95 -19.92 1.38
C VAL A 396 -18.47 -19.46 2.75
N ILE A 397 -19.29 -19.67 3.78
CA ILE A 397 -18.88 -19.52 5.17
C ILE A 397 -18.32 -20.88 5.63
N ARG A 398 -17.12 -20.89 6.20
CA ARG A 398 -16.44 -22.10 6.71
C ARG A 398 -16.15 -22.01 8.18
#